data_AF-A0A2G4G5M5-F1
#
_entry.id   AF-A0A2G4G5M5-F1
#
_cell.length_a   1.000
_cell.length_b   1.000
_cell.length_c   1.000
_cell.angle_alpha   90.00
_cell.angle_beta   90.00
_cell.angle_gamma   90.00
#
_symmetry.space_group_name_H-M   'P 1'
#
loop_
_entity.id
_entity.type
_entity.pdbx_description
1 polymer ?
#
loop_
_entity_poly.entity_id
_entity_poly.type
_entity_poly.pdbx_seq_one_letter_code
_entity_poly.pdbx_strand_id
1 'polypeptide(L)'
;MASSFHYQEPFPVGPDKTQYRLLTKEFVSVSEFEGKPILKVDPAGLTLLANQAFHDINFYLRTKHLEQVAHILKDPEASDNDRSVALAMLRNAEVAAKGVLPFCQDTGTAAITAKKGQQVWTGADDAEALSLGVYQAYVQNNLRYSQLAPIDLYTEKNTGTNLPAQIDIAATAGLKYDLLFVAKGGGSANKCLLFQETKAVLNPKSLPLFLIEKMKGLGTSACPPYHLAIVVGGTSAEATMKTVKLASTHYYDELPTQGNEHGQAFRDIALEAELLKAAHQLGIGAQFGGKWFALDVRVIRLPRHGASCPIGMGVSCSADRNAKARIDKDGIWIEQLEENPGKFIPDESRKHQDSSKVVAINLNRPIKEILAELSKYPVTTRLALTGTLVVARDIAHAKLRERLERGEGLPEYFKNHPVYYAGPAKTPVGMPSGSFGPTTAGRMDGYVELFQKNGGSLIMIAKGNRTQMVTDSCKKYGGFYLGSIGGPAAILAQENIKKVEVIDYPEQGMEAVWKIEVVNFPAFILVDDKGVDFFQNLPAGCGICAP
;
A
#
# COMPACT_ATOMS: atom_id res chain seq x y z
N MET A 1 -42.24 13.91 19.67
CA MET A 1 -42.13 13.43 21.07
C MET A 1 -40.75 12.82 21.23
N ALA A 2 -40.01 13.16 22.28
CA ALA A 2 -38.69 12.60 22.54
C ALA A 2 -38.83 11.17 23.09
N SER A 3 -38.02 10.23 22.61
CA SER A 3 -37.90 8.90 23.23
C SER A 3 -37.19 8.99 24.58
N SER A 4 -37.30 7.95 25.41
CA SER A 4 -36.48 7.81 26.62
C SER A 4 -34.99 7.79 26.26
N PHE A 5 -34.15 8.23 27.19
CA PHE A 5 -32.70 8.17 27.03
C PHE A 5 -32.21 6.72 26.90
N HIS A 6 -31.41 6.46 25.86
CA HIS A 6 -30.74 5.20 25.62
C HIS A 6 -29.34 5.49 25.09
N TYR A 7 -28.31 5.06 25.83
CA TYR A 7 -26.93 5.10 25.34
C TYR A 7 -26.60 3.78 24.65
N GLN A 8 -26.00 3.89 23.46
CA GLN A 8 -25.44 2.76 22.72
C GLN A 8 -24.02 3.08 22.26
N GLU A 9 -23.13 2.09 22.38
CA GLU A 9 -21.80 2.15 21.78
C GLU A 9 -21.93 2.25 20.25
N PRO A 10 -21.37 3.29 19.59
CA PRO A 10 -21.52 3.48 18.15
C PRO A 10 -20.94 2.33 17.31
N PHE A 11 -19.90 1.65 17.82
CA PHE A 11 -19.25 0.52 17.17
C PHE A 11 -19.27 -0.72 18.08
N PRO A 12 -20.42 -1.41 18.20
CA PRO A 12 -20.57 -2.56 19.09
C PRO A 12 -19.93 -3.81 18.47
N VAL A 13 -18.60 -3.81 18.32
CA VAL A 13 -17.83 -4.92 17.75
C VAL A 13 -17.96 -6.15 18.63
N GLY A 14 -18.27 -7.29 18.03
CA GLY A 14 -18.40 -8.59 18.69
C GLY A 14 -17.07 -9.15 19.20
N PRO A 15 -17.09 -10.41 19.70
CA PRO A 15 -15.91 -11.05 20.27
C PRO A 15 -14.73 -11.10 19.30
N ASP A 16 -13.53 -10.75 19.80
CA ASP A 16 -12.31 -10.83 19.00
C ASP A 16 -11.88 -12.27 18.77
N LYS A 17 -11.78 -12.67 17.50
CA LYS A 17 -11.37 -14.02 17.07
C LYS A 17 -9.90 -14.11 16.66
N THR A 18 -9.15 -13.03 16.85
CA THR A 18 -7.74 -12.93 16.46
C THR A 18 -6.90 -13.89 17.31
N GLN A 19 -5.99 -14.63 16.68
CA GLN A 19 -5.02 -15.45 17.40
C GLN A 19 -3.87 -14.56 17.88
N TYR A 20 -3.56 -14.62 19.17
CA TYR A 20 -2.48 -13.85 19.78
C TYR A 20 -1.38 -14.78 20.28
N ARG A 21 -0.13 -14.36 20.08
CA ARG A 21 1.03 -14.92 20.76
C ARG A 21 1.40 -14.02 21.95
N LEU A 22 1.84 -14.64 23.03
CA LEU A 22 2.40 -13.93 24.18
C LEU A 22 3.76 -13.36 23.78
N LEU A 23 3.94 -12.05 23.92
CA LEU A 23 5.22 -11.39 23.69
C LEU A 23 6.09 -11.46 24.96
N THR A 24 5.52 -11.07 26.10
CA THR A 24 6.18 -11.16 27.41
C THR A 24 5.16 -11.06 28.54
N LYS A 25 5.50 -11.62 29.71
CA LYS A 25 4.79 -11.39 30.98
C LYS A 25 5.43 -10.28 31.81
N GLU A 26 6.59 -9.80 31.39
CA GLU A 26 7.28 -8.68 32.02
C GLU A 26 6.50 -7.38 31.74
N PHE A 27 6.84 -6.31 32.47
CA PHE A 27 6.26 -4.96 32.31
C PHE A 27 4.80 -4.80 32.73
N VAL A 28 4.10 -5.88 33.12
CA VAL A 28 2.74 -5.79 33.66
C VAL A 28 2.69 -6.22 35.12
N SER A 29 1.88 -5.51 35.90
CA SER A 29 1.51 -5.92 37.26
C SER A 29 0.13 -5.40 37.61
N VAL A 30 -0.53 -6.03 38.57
CA VAL A 30 -1.82 -5.55 39.08
C VAL A 30 -1.63 -5.04 40.50
N SER A 31 -2.07 -3.82 40.75
CA SER A 31 -2.18 -3.23 42.07
C SER A 31 -3.63 -2.84 42.36
N GLU A 32 -3.89 -2.31 43.55
CA GLU A 32 -5.20 -1.77 43.92
C GLU A 32 -5.11 -0.27 44.20
N PHE A 33 -6.10 0.48 43.76
CA PHE A 33 -6.29 1.89 44.10
C PHE A 33 -7.76 2.15 44.39
N GLU A 34 -8.07 2.65 45.58
CA GLU A 34 -9.45 2.90 46.04
C GLU A 34 -10.40 1.70 45.85
N GLY A 35 -9.94 0.48 46.19
CA GLY A 35 -10.74 -0.74 46.05
C GLY A 35 -10.93 -1.22 44.61
N LYS A 36 -10.28 -0.59 43.63
CA LYS A 36 -10.32 -1.02 42.22
C LYS A 36 -8.97 -1.59 41.80
N PRO A 37 -8.96 -2.71 41.07
CA PRO A 37 -7.74 -3.20 40.45
C PRO A 37 -7.25 -2.16 39.42
N ILE A 38 -5.94 -2.00 39.35
CA ILE A 38 -5.21 -1.16 38.39
C ILE A 38 -4.17 -2.04 37.71
N LEU A 39 -4.22 -2.11 36.39
CA LEU A 39 -3.18 -2.69 35.56
C LEU A 39 -2.07 -1.66 35.39
N LYS A 40 -0.93 -1.88 36.03
CA LYS A 40 0.28 -1.08 35.82
C LYS A 40 1.05 -1.65 34.64
N VAL A 41 1.33 -0.80 33.66
CA VAL A 41 2.11 -1.15 32.46
C VAL A 41 3.35 -0.28 32.45
N ASP A 42 4.54 -0.88 32.53
CA ASP A 42 5.79 -0.15 32.40
C ASP A 42 5.92 0.42 30.97
N PRO A 43 6.29 1.71 30.78
CA PRO A 43 6.50 2.31 29.47
C PRO A 43 7.45 1.53 28.56
N ALA A 44 8.46 0.85 29.12
CA ALA A 44 9.37 -0.01 28.35
C ALA A 44 8.62 -1.16 27.65
N GLY A 45 7.52 -1.64 28.23
CA GLY A 45 6.63 -2.62 27.61
C GLY A 45 5.92 -2.08 26.36
N LEU A 46 5.54 -0.79 26.36
CA LEU A 46 4.95 -0.14 25.18
C LEU A 46 5.98 0.01 24.06
N THR A 47 7.21 0.39 24.41
CA THR A 47 8.34 0.47 23.46
C THR A 47 8.64 -0.90 22.85
N LEU A 48 8.75 -1.95 23.68
CA LEU A 48 8.96 -3.32 23.22
C LEU A 48 7.85 -3.77 22.26
N LEU A 49 6.58 -3.54 22.64
CA LEU A 49 5.43 -3.92 21.83
C LEU A 49 5.43 -3.22 20.47
N ALA A 50 5.63 -1.90 20.44
CA ALA A 50 5.65 -1.14 19.18
C ALA A 50 6.83 -1.56 18.29
N ASN A 51 8.02 -1.79 18.86
CA ASN A 51 9.18 -2.28 18.11
C ASN A 51 8.86 -3.63 17.44
N GLN A 52 8.39 -4.59 18.23
CA GLN A 52 8.05 -5.92 17.69
C GLN A 52 6.94 -5.86 16.65
N ALA A 53 5.89 -5.05 16.87
CA ALA A 53 4.79 -4.94 15.93
C ALA A 53 5.22 -4.35 14.58
N PHE A 54 6.03 -3.30 14.58
CA PHE A 54 6.52 -2.71 13.33
C PHE A 54 7.59 -3.54 12.64
N HIS A 55 8.35 -4.36 13.37
CA HIS A 55 9.13 -5.43 12.77
C HIS A 55 8.20 -6.42 12.06
N ASP A 56 7.31 -7.08 12.80
CA ASP A 56 6.50 -8.20 12.29
C ASP A 56 5.67 -7.81 11.07
N ILE A 57 4.95 -6.69 11.12
CA ILE A 57 4.09 -6.29 10.00
C ILE A 57 4.89 -5.88 8.76
N ASN A 58 6.21 -5.64 8.85
CA ASN A 58 7.04 -5.36 7.66
C ASN A 58 7.63 -6.62 7.01
N PHE A 59 7.70 -7.74 7.72
CA PHE A 59 8.30 -8.99 7.24
C PHE A 59 7.29 -10.14 7.08
N TYR A 60 6.20 -10.11 7.84
CA TYR A 60 5.14 -11.11 7.84
C TYR A 60 3.80 -10.49 7.44
N LEU A 61 2.88 -11.34 6.98
CA LEU A 61 1.52 -10.97 6.61
C LEU A 61 0.53 -11.86 7.35
N ARG A 62 -0.74 -11.45 7.40
CA ARG A 62 -1.80 -12.30 7.94
C ARG A 62 -1.96 -13.56 7.09
N THR A 63 -2.14 -14.70 7.75
CA THR A 63 -2.41 -16.00 7.10
C THR A 63 -3.60 -15.90 6.14
N LYS A 64 -4.70 -15.27 6.55
CA LYS A 64 -5.91 -15.10 5.71
C LYS A 64 -5.65 -14.32 4.41
N HIS A 65 -4.80 -13.29 4.46
CA HIS A 65 -4.41 -12.54 3.26
C HIS A 65 -3.65 -13.45 2.29
N LEU A 66 -2.66 -14.19 2.79
CA LEU A 66 -1.86 -15.12 1.99
C LEU A 66 -2.71 -16.25 1.39
N GLU A 67 -3.69 -16.78 2.13
CA GLU A 67 -4.65 -17.77 1.63
C GLU A 67 -5.49 -17.22 0.47
N GLN A 68 -5.99 -15.98 0.59
CA GLN A 68 -6.75 -15.34 -0.48
C GLN A 68 -5.88 -15.10 -1.73
N VAL A 69 -4.63 -14.66 -1.55
CA VAL A 69 -3.68 -14.51 -2.68
C VAL A 69 -3.36 -15.87 -3.31
N ALA A 70 -3.14 -16.91 -2.51
CA ALA A 70 -2.88 -18.27 -3.01
C ALA A 70 -4.08 -18.90 -3.72
N HIS A 71 -5.30 -18.53 -3.34
CA HIS A 71 -6.51 -18.96 -4.04
C HIS A 71 -6.53 -18.52 -5.51
N ILE A 72 -5.96 -17.36 -5.84
CA ILE A 72 -5.86 -16.86 -7.22
C ILE A 72 -5.15 -17.86 -8.14
N LEU A 73 -4.13 -18.56 -7.63
CA LEU A 73 -3.38 -19.56 -8.39
C LEU A 73 -4.24 -20.75 -8.84
N LYS A 74 -5.35 -21.03 -8.13
CA LYS A 74 -6.23 -22.17 -8.35
C LYS A 74 -7.56 -21.81 -9.02
N ASP A 75 -7.88 -20.52 -9.11
CA ASP A 75 -9.12 -20.07 -9.73
C ASP A 75 -9.05 -20.25 -11.26
N PRO A 76 -9.93 -21.07 -11.88
CA PRO A 76 -9.93 -21.25 -13.33
C PRO A 76 -10.30 -19.98 -14.10
N GLU A 77 -10.99 -19.02 -13.47
CA GLU A 77 -11.37 -17.74 -14.08
C GLU A 77 -10.30 -16.65 -13.92
N ALA A 78 -9.24 -16.90 -13.15
CA ALA A 78 -8.10 -15.98 -13.08
C ALA A 78 -7.38 -15.90 -14.43
N SER A 79 -6.94 -14.70 -14.81
CA SER A 79 -6.06 -14.54 -15.97
C SER A 79 -4.67 -15.11 -15.66
N ASP A 80 -3.86 -15.37 -16.70
CA ASP A 80 -2.47 -15.76 -16.48
C ASP A 80 -1.70 -14.64 -15.75
N ASN A 81 -1.98 -13.37 -16.07
CA ASN A 81 -1.41 -12.23 -15.37
C ASN A 81 -1.81 -12.18 -13.89
N ASP A 82 -3.07 -12.50 -13.54
CA ASP A 82 -3.50 -12.60 -12.14
C ASP A 82 -2.66 -13.64 -11.39
N ARG A 83 -2.46 -14.82 -11.99
CA ARG A 83 -1.65 -15.90 -11.41
C ARG A 83 -0.18 -15.51 -11.29
N SER A 84 0.41 -14.88 -12.31
CA SER A 84 1.81 -14.42 -12.27
C SER A 84 2.04 -13.38 -11.18
N VAL A 85 1.11 -12.43 -11.00
CA VAL A 85 1.20 -11.42 -9.94
C VAL A 85 1.01 -12.05 -8.56
N ALA A 86 0.02 -12.92 -8.39
CA ALA A 86 -0.20 -13.64 -7.12
C ALA A 86 1.03 -14.47 -6.73
N LEU A 87 1.63 -15.20 -7.68
CA LEU A 87 2.84 -15.97 -7.45
C LEU A 87 4.02 -15.07 -7.06
N ALA A 88 4.20 -13.94 -7.73
CA ALA A 88 5.24 -12.97 -7.37
C ALA A 88 5.06 -12.43 -5.94
N MET A 89 3.83 -12.16 -5.51
CA MET A 89 3.53 -11.71 -4.15
C MET A 89 3.82 -12.78 -3.09
N LEU A 90 3.46 -14.03 -3.35
CA LEU A 90 3.71 -15.13 -2.42
C LEU A 90 5.20 -15.45 -2.31
N ARG A 91 5.93 -15.49 -3.43
CA ARG A 91 7.39 -15.64 -3.41
C ARG A 91 8.06 -14.46 -2.69
N ASN A 92 7.55 -13.24 -2.89
CA ASN A 92 8.03 -12.07 -2.15
C ASN A 92 7.79 -12.20 -0.64
N ALA A 93 6.62 -12.71 -0.21
CA ALA A 93 6.36 -12.99 1.20
C ALA A 93 7.35 -14.04 1.75
N GLU A 94 7.67 -15.10 0.99
CA GLU A 94 8.69 -16.10 1.36
C GLU A 94 10.09 -15.50 1.52
N VAL A 95 10.46 -14.52 0.70
CA VAL A 95 11.72 -13.77 0.87
C VAL A 95 11.66 -12.88 2.11
N ALA A 96 10.56 -12.15 2.30
CA ALA A 96 10.41 -11.19 3.40
C ALA A 96 10.38 -11.87 4.78
N ALA A 97 9.73 -13.03 4.89
CA ALA A 97 9.63 -13.79 6.13
C ALA A 97 10.98 -14.28 6.69
N LYS A 98 12.09 -14.11 5.95
CA LYS A 98 13.45 -14.35 6.45
C LYS A 98 13.96 -13.21 7.36
N GLY A 99 13.21 -12.12 7.51
CA GLY A 99 13.52 -11.01 8.43
C GLY A 99 14.61 -10.04 7.95
N VAL A 100 15.08 -10.17 6.70
CA VAL A 100 16.20 -9.36 6.18
C VAL A 100 15.72 -8.24 5.26
N LEU A 101 14.91 -8.56 4.25
CA LEU A 101 14.36 -7.62 3.28
C LEU A 101 12.86 -7.41 3.58
N PRO A 102 12.38 -6.17 3.84
CA PRO A 102 10.96 -5.97 4.11
C PRO A 102 10.12 -6.26 2.87
N PHE A 103 8.86 -6.68 3.07
CA PHE A 103 7.96 -7.08 1.96
C PHE A 103 7.88 -6.02 0.84
N CYS A 104 7.84 -4.74 1.21
CA CYS A 104 7.75 -3.60 0.30
C CYS A 104 8.87 -2.60 0.57
N GLN A 105 9.36 -1.91 -0.47
CA GLN A 105 10.32 -0.81 -0.33
C GLN A 105 9.73 0.38 0.44
N ASP A 106 8.43 0.61 0.26
CA ASP A 106 7.69 1.57 1.07
C ASP A 106 7.26 0.91 2.37
N THR A 107 8.09 1.04 3.40
CA THR A 107 7.81 0.53 4.75
C THR A 107 6.68 1.29 5.47
N GLY A 108 6.17 2.37 4.85
CA GLY A 108 4.93 3.04 5.22
C GLY A 108 5.08 4.02 6.38
N THR A 109 4.00 4.77 6.61
CA THR A 109 3.83 5.57 7.83
C THR A 109 3.42 4.65 8.97
N ALA A 110 4.12 4.78 10.11
CA ALA A 110 3.76 4.09 11.32
C ALA A 110 2.49 4.72 11.92
N ALA A 111 1.41 3.94 12.03
CA ALA A 111 0.18 4.36 12.65
C ALA A 111 -0.27 3.39 13.74
N ILE A 112 -0.70 3.95 14.87
CA ILE A 112 -1.15 3.23 16.05
C ILE A 112 -2.52 3.78 16.44
N THR A 113 -3.52 2.92 16.48
CA THR A 113 -4.85 3.25 17.03
C THR A 113 -5.07 2.39 18.26
N ALA A 114 -5.35 3.00 19.40
CA ALA A 114 -5.42 2.31 20.67
C ALA A 114 -6.65 2.70 21.49
N LYS A 115 -7.07 1.80 22.38
CA LYS A 115 -8.11 1.99 23.39
C LYS A 115 -7.52 1.64 24.76
N LYS A 116 -7.32 2.66 25.60
CA LYS A 116 -6.74 2.52 26.94
C LYS A 116 -7.85 2.48 27.97
N GLY A 117 -7.99 1.36 28.66
CA GLY A 117 -8.91 1.22 29.77
C GLY A 117 -8.57 2.17 30.93
N GLN A 118 -9.59 2.71 31.60
CA GLN A 118 -9.45 3.66 32.70
C GLN A 118 -8.57 3.13 33.84
N GLN A 119 -8.57 1.82 34.05
CA GLN A 119 -7.74 1.16 35.07
C GLN A 119 -6.36 0.74 34.55
N VAL A 120 -5.92 1.19 33.38
CA VAL A 120 -4.58 0.96 32.86
C VAL A 120 -3.70 2.17 33.11
N TRP A 121 -2.70 2.02 33.98
CA TRP A 121 -1.77 3.09 34.34
C TRP A 121 -0.39 2.82 33.77
N THR A 122 0.08 3.72 32.92
CA THR A 122 1.39 3.65 32.26
C THR A 122 2.44 4.54 32.92
N GLY A 123 2.00 5.56 33.67
CA GLY A 123 2.91 6.48 34.38
C GLY A 123 3.77 7.38 33.49
N ALA A 124 3.50 7.45 32.18
CA ALA A 124 4.27 8.22 31.22
C ALA A 124 3.39 8.76 30.07
N ASP A 125 3.99 9.51 29.16
CA ASP A 125 3.41 9.79 27.85
C ASP A 125 3.52 8.52 26.97
N ASP A 126 2.40 7.83 26.81
CA ASP A 126 2.30 6.63 25.98
C ASP A 126 2.80 6.87 24.55
N ALA A 127 2.56 8.07 23.99
CA ALA A 127 2.93 8.38 22.61
C ALA A 127 4.46 8.44 22.44
N GLU A 128 5.19 8.93 23.44
CA GLU A 128 6.66 8.92 23.45
C GLU A 128 7.20 7.49 23.48
N ALA A 129 6.71 6.66 24.41
CA ALA A 129 7.16 5.28 24.55
C ALA A 129 6.87 4.42 23.29
N LEU A 130 5.69 4.59 22.71
CA LEU A 130 5.31 3.95 21.44
C LEU A 130 6.19 4.46 20.28
N SER A 131 6.43 5.77 20.19
CA SER A 131 7.30 6.36 19.16
C SER A 131 8.74 5.88 19.25
N LEU A 132 9.26 5.67 20.46
CA LEU A 132 10.57 5.05 20.67
C LEU A 132 10.62 3.62 20.11
N GLY A 133 9.55 2.84 20.28
CA GLY A 133 9.46 1.50 19.69
C GLY A 133 9.43 1.54 18.16
N VAL A 134 8.68 2.49 17.58
CA VAL A 134 8.72 2.75 16.12
C VAL A 134 10.14 3.08 15.68
N TYR A 135 10.78 4.06 16.33
CA TYR A 135 12.15 4.46 16.01
C TYR A 135 13.11 3.26 16.02
N GLN A 136 13.06 2.44 17.07
CA GLN A 136 13.89 1.24 17.19
C GLN A 136 13.66 0.27 16.04
N ALA A 137 12.40 -0.06 15.71
CA ALA A 137 12.09 -0.95 14.59
C ALA A 137 12.68 -0.44 13.27
N TYR A 138 12.55 0.87 13.00
CA TYR A 138 13.04 1.46 11.76
C TYR A 138 14.56 1.60 11.71
N VAL A 139 15.22 1.85 12.84
CA VAL A 139 16.69 1.96 12.91
C VAL A 139 17.36 0.59 12.86
N GLN A 140 16.88 -0.38 13.63
CA GLN A 140 17.49 -1.70 13.80
C GLN A 140 17.32 -2.60 12.58
N ASN A 141 16.26 -2.40 11.79
CA ASN A 141 15.95 -3.23 10.63
C ASN A 141 16.19 -2.50 9.30
N ASN A 142 16.20 -3.24 8.19
CA ASN A 142 16.45 -2.72 6.85
C ASN A 142 15.21 -2.02 6.25
N LEU A 143 14.54 -1.18 7.04
CA LEU A 143 13.35 -0.43 6.63
C LEU A 143 13.71 0.90 5.95
N ARG A 144 12.71 1.71 5.56
CA ARG A 144 12.90 3.00 4.87
C ARG A 144 12.37 4.18 5.69
N TYR A 145 13.11 5.29 5.67
CA TYR A 145 12.67 6.56 6.23
C TYR A 145 11.89 7.36 5.18
N SER A 146 10.58 7.48 5.38
CA SER A 146 9.64 7.98 4.37
C SER A 146 8.87 9.24 4.80
N GLN A 147 9.10 9.75 6.02
CA GLN A 147 8.45 10.97 6.49
C GLN A 147 9.30 12.18 6.13
N LEU A 148 8.66 13.17 5.51
CA LEU A 148 9.21 14.48 5.22
C LEU A 148 8.62 15.48 6.21
N ALA A 149 9.47 16.18 6.94
CA ALA A 149 9.08 17.26 7.82
C ALA A 149 9.06 18.59 7.04
N PRO A 150 7.98 19.37 7.12
CA PRO A 150 7.96 20.72 6.56
C PRO A 150 8.86 21.62 7.42
N ILE A 151 9.82 22.28 6.77
CA ILE A 151 10.65 23.34 7.38
C ILE A 151 9.96 24.69 7.22
N ASP A 152 9.40 24.89 6.04
CA ASP A 152 8.47 25.97 5.72
C ASP A 152 7.40 25.42 4.76
N LEU A 153 6.66 26.29 4.08
CA LEU A 153 5.57 25.88 3.18
C LEU A 153 6.05 25.03 1.98
N TYR A 154 7.29 25.21 1.53
CA TYR A 154 7.82 24.60 0.31
C TYR A 154 9.09 23.76 0.54
N THR A 155 9.84 24.05 1.60
CA THR A 155 11.07 23.35 1.95
C THR A 155 10.76 22.18 2.89
N GLU A 156 11.23 21.00 2.52
CA GLU A 156 11.07 19.78 3.31
C GLU A 156 12.41 19.13 3.66
N LYS A 157 12.42 18.33 4.72
CA LYS A 157 13.56 17.50 5.10
C LYS A 157 13.10 16.11 5.53
N ASN A 158 13.75 15.07 5.02
CA ASN A 158 13.54 13.72 5.54
C ASN A 158 13.94 13.65 7.02
N THR A 159 13.09 13.10 7.88
CA THR A 159 13.38 13.02 9.32
C THR A 159 14.49 12.05 9.66
N GLY A 160 14.89 11.18 8.72
CA GLY A 160 15.96 10.20 8.88
C GLY A 160 15.61 9.04 9.82
N THR A 161 14.35 8.95 10.24
CA THR A 161 13.90 8.00 11.28
C THR A 161 12.53 7.37 11.00
N ASN A 162 11.82 7.88 9.98
CA ASN A 162 10.41 7.58 9.72
C ASN A 162 9.42 8.04 10.80
N LEU A 163 9.86 8.83 11.78
CA LEU A 163 8.96 9.58 12.66
C LEU A 163 8.54 10.91 12.00
N PRO A 164 7.43 11.53 12.43
CA PRO A 164 6.53 11.11 13.51
C PRO A 164 5.64 9.92 13.12
N ALA A 165 5.24 9.13 14.13
CA ALA A 165 4.17 8.15 13.98
C ALA A 165 2.80 8.84 14.21
N GLN A 166 1.75 8.36 13.56
CA GLN A 166 0.38 8.74 13.90
C GLN A 166 -0.07 7.90 15.10
N ILE A 167 -0.37 8.51 16.24
CA ILE A 167 -0.77 7.80 17.47
C ILE A 167 -2.11 8.37 17.97
N ASP A 168 -3.15 7.54 17.91
CA ASP A 168 -4.50 7.89 18.36
C ASP A 168 -4.91 6.98 19.53
N ILE A 169 -4.96 7.51 20.76
CA ILE A 169 -5.33 6.75 21.97
C ILE A 169 -6.69 7.23 22.48
N ALA A 170 -7.69 6.36 22.44
CA ALA A 170 -9.01 6.61 23.00
C ALA A 170 -9.09 6.09 24.45
N ALA A 171 -9.77 6.83 25.32
CA ALA A 171 -10.12 6.34 26.65
C ALA A 171 -11.30 5.35 26.58
N THR A 172 -11.23 4.25 27.31
CA THR A 172 -12.32 3.29 27.48
C THR A 172 -12.38 2.80 28.94
N ALA A 173 -13.30 1.91 29.27
CA ALA A 173 -13.40 1.31 30.61
C ALA A 173 -12.55 0.05 30.73
N GLY A 174 -12.17 -0.31 31.95
CA GLY A 174 -11.60 -1.63 32.29
C GLY A 174 -10.07 -1.69 32.36
N LEU A 175 -9.58 -2.92 32.47
CA LEU A 175 -8.19 -3.31 32.73
C LEU A 175 -7.48 -3.82 31.48
N LYS A 176 -7.72 -3.20 30.33
CA LYS A 176 -7.14 -3.63 29.06
C LYS A 176 -6.64 -2.45 28.26
N TYR A 177 -5.55 -2.67 27.56
CA TYR A 177 -5.02 -1.75 26.56
C TYR A 177 -5.00 -2.45 25.22
N ASP A 178 -5.94 -2.13 24.33
CA ASP A 178 -6.03 -2.72 23.00
C ASP A 178 -5.38 -1.77 21.98
N LEU A 179 -4.57 -2.32 21.07
CA LEU A 179 -3.85 -1.54 20.06
C LEU A 179 -3.99 -2.19 18.68
N LEU A 180 -4.00 -1.37 17.65
CA LEU A 180 -3.84 -1.77 16.26
C LEU A 180 -2.64 -1.03 15.68
N PHE A 181 -1.63 -1.78 15.27
CA PHE A 181 -0.46 -1.28 14.57
C PHE A 181 -0.67 -1.41 13.07
N VAL A 182 -0.35 -0.37 12.30
CA VAL A 182 -0.49 -0.34 10.85
C VAL A 182 0.74 0.32 10.22
N ALA A 183 1.38 -0.36 9.26
CA ALA A 183 2.42 0.22 8.43
C ALA A 183 1.83 0.62 7.06
N LYS A 184 1.19 1.79 7.01
CA LYS A 184 0.39 2.21 5.86
C LYS A 184 1.29 2.77 4.75
N GLY A 185 1.38 2.06 3.62
CA GLY A 185 2.13 2.55 2.46
C GLY A 185 1.45 3.77 1.81
N GLY A 186 2.24 4.77 1.42
CA GLY A 186 1.74 6.05 0.88
C GLY A 186 0.88 5.87 -0.37
N GLY A 187 1.22 4.90 -1.23
CA GLY A 187 0.41 4.58 -2.41
C GLY A 187 -1.03 4.17 -2.09
N SER A 188 -1.23 3.39 -1.01
CA SER A 188 -2.57 2.98 -0.54
C SER A 188 -3.26 4.09 0.26
N ALA A 189 -2.51 4.89 1.01
CA ALA A 189 -3.04 6.04 1.73
C ALA A 189 -3.62 7.09 0.77
N ASN A 190 -2.96 7.34 -0.37
CA ASN A 190 -3.42 8.24 -1.42
C ASN A 190 -4.67 7.74 -2.16
N LYS A 191 -5.10 6.50 -1.90
CA LYS A 191 -6.34 5.90 -2.42
C LYS A 191 -7.44 5.81 -1.36
N CYS A 192 -7.31 6.56 -0.27
CA CYS A 192 -8.40 6.86 0.65
C CYS A 192 -9.12 8.13 0.16
N LEU A 193 -10.31 7.97 -0.41
CA LEU A 193 -11.10 9.02 -1.04
C LEU A 193 -12.34 9.33 -0.21
N LEU A 194 -12.69 10.61 -0.12
CA LEU A 194 -13.91 11.11 0.50
C LEU A 194 -14.80 11.72 -0.58
N PHE A 195 -16.09 11.36 -0.55
CA PHE A 195 -17.12 11.90 -1.42
C PHE A 195 -18.23 12.50 -0.56
N GLN A 196 -18.64 13.73 -0.86
CA GLN A 196 -19.73 14.40 -0.17
C GLN A 196 -21.02 14.19 -0.95
N GLU A 197 -21.77 13.16 -0.55
CA GLU A 197 -23.04 12.80 -1.20
C GLU A 197 -24.24 13.24 -0.38
N THR A 198 -25.44 13.00 -0.93
CA THR A 198 -26.72 13.36 -0.30
C THR A 198 -27.61 12.13 -0.11
N LYS A 199 -28.78 12.31 0.51
CA LYS A 199 -29.79 11.23 0.62
C LYS A 199 -30.20 10.65 -0.76
N ALA A 200 -30.05 11.39 -1.86
CA ALA A 200 -30.41 10.92 -3.20
C ALA A 200 -29.63 9.66 -3.62
N VAL A 201 -28.37 9.52 -3.21
CA VAL A 201 -27.55 8.34 -3.55
C VAL A 201 -28.03 7.08 -2.82
N LEU A 202 -28.68 7.23 -1.65
CA LEU A 202 -29.05 6.13 -0.75
C LEU A 202 -30.32 5.40 -1.20
N ASN A 203 -30.23 4.71 -2.33
CA ASN A 203 -31.21 3.77 -2.82
C ASN A 203 -30.51 2.59 -3.55
N PRO A 204 -31.18 1.43 -3.72
CA PRO A 204 -30.57 0.22 -4.28
C PRO A 204 -30.07 0.34 -5.72
N LYS A 205 -30.47 1.39 -6.46
CA LYS A 205 -30.00 1.63 -7.83
C LYS A 205 -28.80 2.57 -7.85
N SER A 206 -28.89 3.72 -7.18
CA SER A 206 -27.88 4.77 -7.27
C SER A 206 -26.61 4.45 -6.49
N LEU A 207 -26.71 3.86 -5.30
CA LEU A 207 -25.55 3.62 -4.44
C LEU A 207 -24.57 2.62 -5.08
N PRO A 208 -24.98 1.41 -5.53
CA PRO A 208 -24.06 0.48 -6.16
C PRO A 208 -23.42 1.05 -7.43
N LEU A 209 -24.21 1.71 -8.29
CA LEU A 209 -23.70 2.35 -9.50
C LEU A 209 -22.62 3.40 -9.20
N PHE A 210 -22.88 4.28 -8.24
CA PHE A 210 -21.91 5.27 -7.78
C PHE A 210 -20.64 4.62 -7.25
N LEU A 211 -20.76 3.61 -6.37
CA LEU A 211 -19.61 2.93 -5.77
C LEU A 211 -18.78 2.19 -6.83
N ILE A 212 -19.42 1.53 -7.80
CA ILE A 212 -18.72 0.85 -8.89
C ILE A 212 -17.95 1.84 -9.76
N GLU A 213 -18.55 2.99 -10.09
CA GLU A 213 -17.86 4.06 -10.84
C GLU A 213 -16.63 4.56 -10.07
N LYS A 214 -16.77 4.87 -8.77
CA LYS A 214 -15.64 5.36 -7.96
C LYS A 214 -14.57 4.30 -7.75
N MET A 215 -14.96 3.04 -7.61
CA MET A 215 -14.05 1.89 -7.48
C MET A 215 -13.15 1.74 -8.72
N LYS A 216 -13.67 1.96 -9.94
CA LYS A 216 -12.85 1.99 -11.17
C LYS A 216 -11.75 3.05 -11.09
N GLY A 217 -12.05 4.20 -10.50
CA GLY A 217 -11.11 5.32 -10.29
C GLY A 217 -9.97 5.03 -9.32
N LEU A 218 -10.01 3.93 -8.55
CA LEU A 218 -8.86 3.52 -7.75
C LEU A 218 -7.69 3.11 -8.66
N GLY A 219 -7.99 2.45 -9.78
CA GLY A 219 -7.02 1.92 -10.73
C GLY A 219 -6.04 0.94 -10.10
N THR A 220 -4.90 0.73 -10.75
CA THR A 220 -3.85 -0.22 -10.31
C THR A 220 -2.72 0.46 -9.53
N SER A 221 -2.89 1.75 -9.28
CA SER A 221 -1.92 2.64 -8.64
C SER A 221 -1.64 2.37 -7.16
N ALA A 222 -2.35 1.46 -6.50
CA ALA A 222 -2.07 1.05 -5.12
C ALA A 222 -1.73 -0.45 -4.99
N CYS A 223 -1.32 -1.12 -6.07
CA CYS A 223 -0.90 -2.53 -6.05
C CYS A 223 -2.05 -3.47 -5.62
N PRO A 224 -3.07 -3.68 -6.47
CA PRO A 224 -4.04 -4.76 -6.28
C PRO A 224 -3.36 -6.15 -6.35
N PRO A 225 -3.99 -7.21 -5.82
CA PRO A 225 -5.40 -7.29 -5.41
C PRO A 225 -5.68 -6.59 -4.06
N TYR A 226 -6.79 -5.84 -3.97
CA TYR A 226 -7.11 -5.00 -2.82
C TYR A 226 -7.96 -5.69 -1.74
N HIS A 227 -7.77 -5.29 -0.48
CA HIS A 227 -8.87 -5.33 0.50
C HIS A 227 -9.62 -4.00 0.42
N LEU A 228 -10.79 -3.98 -0.20
CA LEU A 228 -11.55 -2.75 -0.42
C LEU A 228 -12.39 -2.42 0.82
N ALA A 229 -12.40 -1.16 1.24
CA ALA A 229 -13.24 -0.68 2.34
C ALA A 229 -14.08 0.50 1.89
N ILE A 230 -15.37 0.44 2.18
CA ILE A 230 -16.36 1.47 1.87
C ILE A 230 -17.12 1.79 3.14
N VAL A 231 -17.29 3.08 3.41
CA VAL A 231 -18.08 3.57 4.54
C VAL A 231 -19.15 4.52 4.02
N VAL A 232 -20.40 4.25 4.37
CA VAL A 232 -21.55 5.06 3.95
C VAL A 232 -22.15 5.75 5.17
N GLY A 233 -22.10 7.08 5.19
CA GLY A 233 -22.45 7.91 6.33
C GLY A 233 -21.27 8.12 7.27
N GLY A 234 -21.55 8.75 8.40
CA GLY A 234 -20.57 9.21 9.37
C GLY A 234 -21.04 10.51 10.01
N THR A 235 -20.60 10.76 11.24
CA THR A 235 -20.87 12.01 11.96
C THR A 235 -20.09 13.20 11.41
N SER A 236 -18.98 12.92 10.73
CA SER A 236 -18.13 13.90 10.05
C SER A 236 -17.26 13.24 8.98
N ALA A 237 -16.54 14.06 8.21
CA ALA A 237 -15.60 13.59 7.19
C ALA A 237 -14.48 12.74 7.81
N GLU A 238 -13.86 13.22 8.87
CA GLU A 238 -12.78 12.55 9.60
C GLU A 238 -13.23 11.27 10.29
N ALA A 239 -14.45 11.22 10.84
CA ALA A 239 -15.02 9.99 11.39
C ALA A 239 -15.25 8.93 10.29
N THR A 240 -15.73 9.36 9.12
CA THR A 240 -15.90 8.50 7.94
C THR A 240 -14.56 7.93 7.50
N MET A 241 -13.55 8.77 7.30
CA MET A 241 -12.24 8.34 6.81
C MET A 241 -11.45 7.51 7.83
N LYS A 242 -11.57 7.80 9.13
CA LYS A 242 -11.03 6.92 10.19
C LYS A 242 -11.68 5.55 10.13
N THR A 243 -12.99 5.49 9.89
CA THR A 243 -13.72 4.22 9.75
C THR A 243 -13.26 3.46 8.51
N VAL A 244 -13.05 4.14 7.37
CA VAL A 244 -12.50 3.51 6.15
C VAL A 244 -11.12 2.91 6.42
N LYS A 245 -10.23 3.67 7.08
CA LYS A 245 -8.88 3.21 7.44
C LYS A 245 -8.97 1.90 8.23
N LEU A 246 -9.76 1.87 9.30
CA LEU A 246 -9.89 0.70 10.17
C LEU A 246 -10.61 -0.47 9.47
N ALA A 247 -11.65 -0.20 8.69
CA ALA A 247 -12.35 -1.22 7.88
C ALA A 247 -11.39 -1.91 6.90
N SER A 248 -10.49 -1.16 6.27
CA SER A 248 -9.48 -1.71 5.34
C SER A 248 -8.46 -2.64 6.02
N THR A 249 -8.35 -2.58 7.35
CA THR A 249 -7.52 -3.48 8.16
C THR A 249 -8.30 -4.66 8.76
N HIS A 250 -9.56 -4.85 8.35
CA HIS A 250 -10.48 -5.85 8.90
C HIS A 250 -10.76 -5.68 10.40
N TYR A 251 -10.49 -4.50 10.97
CA TYR A 251 -10.71 -4.21 12.40
C TYR A 251 -12.18 -4.36 12.81
N TYR A 252 -13.10 -4.11 11.87
CA TYR A 252 -14.55 -4.10 12.08
C TYR A 252 -15.27 -5.34 11.53
N ASP A 253 -14.55 -6.44 11.28
CA ASP A 253 -15.14 -7.67 10.70
C ASP A 253 -16.27 -8.27 11.56
N GLU A 254 -16.21 -8.04 12.87
CA GLU A 254 -17.16 -8.55 13.88
C GLU A 254 -18.23 -7.53 14.29
N LEU A 255 -18.43 -6.44 13.51
CA LEU A 255 -19.62 -5.59 13.69
C LEU A 255 -20.92 -6.37 13.44
N PRO A 256 -22.06 -5.95 14.03
CA PRO A 256 -23.37 -6.48 13.66
C PRO A 256 -23.60 -6.33 12.16
N THR A 257 -24.46 -7.17 11.58
CA THR A 257 -24.80 -7.12 10.16
C THR A 257 -26.11 -6.37 9.88
N GLN A 258 -26.69 -5.75 10.91
CA GLN A 258 -27.93 -4.96 10.81
C GLN A 258 -27.82 -3.72 11.71
N GLY A 259 -28.42 -2.62 11.28
CA GLY A 259 -28.56 -1.42 12.09
C GLY A 259 -29.73 -1.53 13.08
N ASN A 260 -29.96 -0.45 13.82
CA ASN A 260 -31.10 -0.28 14.72
C ASN A 260 -31.52 1.20 14.78
N GLU A 261 -32.57 1.50 15.53
CA GLU A 261 -33.13 2.84 15.76
C GLU A 261 -32.20 3.78 16.56
N HIS A 262 -31.19 3.23 17.24
CA HIS A 262 -30.23 3.97 18.06
C HIS A 262 -28.94 4.32 17.28
N GLY A 263 -28.83 3.87 16.03
CA GLY A 263 -27.78 4.32 15.11
C GLY A 263 -26.45 3.59 15.27
N GLN A 264 -26.44 2.31 15.68
CA GLN A 264 -25.21 1.51 15.66
C GLN A 264 -24.62 1.39 14.23
N ALA A 265 -23.29 1.34 14.16
CA ALA A 265 -22.59 0.92 12.96
C ALA A 265 -22.90 -0.56 12.66
N PHE A 266 -23.01 -0.90 11.38
CA PHE A 266 -23.15 -2.29 10.96
C PHE A 266 -22.41 -2.56 9.66
N ARG A 267 -22.07 -3.84 9.45
CA ARG A 267 -21.41 -4.36 8.26
C ARG A 267 -22.45 -4.89 7.26
N ASP A 268 -22.46 -4.36 6.05
CA ASP A 268 -23.43 -4.73 5.01
C ASP A 268 -22.87 -5.84 4.10
N ILE A 269 -23.14 -7.09 4.47
CA ILE A 269 -22.63 -8.28 3.76
C ILE A 269 -23.21 -8.42 2.34
N ALA A 270 -24.44 -7.95 2.13
CA ALA A 270 -25.08 -8.05 0.82
C ALA A 270 -24.39 -7.13 -0.19
N LEU A 271 -24.16 -5.86 0.19
CA LEU A 271 -23.46 -4.91 -0.65
C LEU A 271 -21.97 -5.25 -0.81
N GLU A 272 -21.33 -5.86 0.18
CA GLU A 272 -19.97 -6.42 0.02
C GLU A 272 -19.89 -7.45 -1.11
N ALA A 273 -20.82 -8.41 -1.14
CA ALA A 273 -20.87 -9.45 -2.16
C ALA A 273 -21.17 -8.88 -3.56
N GLU A 274 -22.10 -7.92 -3.64
CA GLU A 274 -22.42 -7.23 -4.90
C GLU A 274 -21.20 -6.49 -5.46
N LEU A 275 -20.50 -5.73 -4.62
CA LEU A 275 -19.35 -4.94 -5.04
C LEU A 275 -18.13 -5.80 -5.35
N LEU A 276 -17.92 -6.92 -4.64
CA LEU A 276 -16.85 -7.87 -4.97
C LEU A 276 -17.09 -8.50 -6.35
N LYS A 277 -18.33 -8.91 -6.64
CA LYS A 277 -18.70 -9.40 -7.98
C LYS A 277 -18.47 -8.33 -9.04
N ALA A 278 -18.85 -7.08 -8.78
CA ALA A 278 -18.61 -5.98 -9.70
C ALA A 278 -17.10 -5.72 -9.91
N ALA A 279 -16.29 -5.78 -8.84
CA ALA A 279 -14.83 -5.65 -8.90
C ALA A 279 -14.20 -6.71 -9.82
N HIS A 280 -14.69 -7.95 -9.73
CA HIS A 280 -14.26 -9.07 -10.58
C HIS A 280 -14.64 -8.91 -12.06
N GLN A 281 -15.64 -8.10 -12.35
CA GLN A 281 -16.12 -7.84 -13.71
C GLN A 281 -15.49 -6.59 -14.36
N LEU A 282 -14.65 -5.84 -13.62
CA LEU A 282 -14.00 -4.64 -14.17
C LEU A 282 -12.95 -4.96 -15.25
N GLY A 283 -12.43 -6.18 -15.26
CA GLY A 283 -11.34 -6.57 -16.17
C GLY A 283 -9.97 -5.98 -15.81
N ILE A 284 -9.86 -5.18 -14.74
CA ILE A 284 -8.60 -4.57 -14.28
C ILE A 284 -7.63 -5.62 -13.71
N GLY A 285 -8.17 -6.64 -13.03
CA GLY A 285 -7.40 -7.73 -12.42
C GLY A 285 -6.38 -7.30 -11.38
N ALA A 286 -5.49 -8.23 -11.03
CA ALA A 286 -4.32 -7.99 -10.23
C ALA A 286 -3.26 -7.29 -11.11
N GLN A 287 -3.41 -5.97 -11.23
CA GLN A 287 -2.50 -5.02 -11.90
C GLN A 287 -2.52 -5.02 -13.43
N PHE A 288 -2.57 -6.19 -14.08
CA PHE A 288 -2.35 -6.32 -15.53
C PHE A 288 -3.49 -7.04 -16.26
N GLY A 289 -4.73 -6.75 -15.88
CA GLY A 289 -5.92 -7.30 -16.51
C GLY A 289 -6.30 -8.68 -15.96
N GLY A 290 -7.59 -8.88 -15.76
CA GLY A 290 -8.13 -10.12 -15.19
C GLY A 290 -9.27 -9.89 -14.22
N LYS A 291 -9.49 -10.87 -13.36
CA LYS A 291 -10.59 -10.94 -12.40
C LYS A 291 -10.20 -10.32 -11.06
N TRP A 292 -8.98 -10.54 -10.60
CA TRP A 292 -8.61 -10.32 -9.20
C TRP A 292 -8.22 -8.88 -8.86
N PHE A 293 -9.12 -7.92 -9.10
CA PHE A 293 -8.94 -6.53 -8.67
C PHE A 293 -9.03 -6.36 -7.14
N ALA A 294 -9.92 -7.13 -6.51
CA ALA A 294 -10.11 -7.16 -5.06
C ALA A 294 -10.10 -8.61 -4.55
N LEU A 295 -9.46 -8.84 -3.40
CA LEU A 295 -9.54 -10.08 -2.64
C LEU A 295 -10.88 -10.19 -1.91
N ASP A 296 -11.32 -9.08 -1.32
CA ASP A 296 -12.59 -8.94 -0.64
C ASP A 296 -12.98 -7.45 -0.47
N VAL A 297 -14.19 -7.24 0.06
CA VAL A 297 -14.77 -5.92 0.32
C VAL A 297 -15.27 -5.87 1.78
N ARG A 298 -15.18 -4.70 2.40
CA ARG A 298 -15.88 -4.34 3.65
C ARG A 298 -16.76 -3.13 3.41
N VAL A 299 -18.04 -3.23 3.76
CA VAL A 299 -18.97 -2.11 3.68
C VAL A 299 -19.53 -1.83 5.07
N ILE A 300 -19.25 -0.64 5.60
CA ILE A 300 -19.76 -0.21 6.90
C ILE A 300 -20.76 0.91 6.72
N ARG A 301 -21.96 0.74 7.28
CA ARG A 301 -22.98 1.77 7.31
C ARG A 301 -22.97 2.45 8.69
N LEU A 302 -22.88 3.77 8.70
CA LEU A 302 -22.86 4.61 9.90
C LEU A 302 -24.11 5.49 10.02
N PRO A 303 -24.49 5.98 11.21
CA PRO A 303 -25.45 7.07 11.31
C PRO A 303 -24.94 8.34 10.59
N ARG A 304 -25.84 9.26 10.25
CA ARG A 304 -25.49 10.51 9.55
C ARG A 304 -26.42 11.63 9.97
N HIS A 305 -25.94 12.86 9.92
CA HIS A 305 -26.80 14.04 10.01
C HIS A 305 -27.80 14.07 8.84
N GLY A 306 -29.01 14.60 9.06
CA GLY A 306 -30.09 14.57 8.05
C GLY A 306 -29.69 15.18 6.71
N ALA A 307 -28.90 16.27 6.75
CA ALA A 307 -28.40 17.01 5.59
C ALA A 307 -27.08 16.47 4.97
N SER A 308 -26.50 15.40 5.51
CA SER A 308 -25.17 14.93 5.12
C SER A 308 -25.17 13.45 4.77
N CYS A 309 -24.35 13.06 3.81
CA CYS A 309 -24.04 11.66 3.52
C CYS A 309 -22.58 11.52 3.04
N PRO A 310 -21.59 11.68 3.93
CA PRO A 310 -20.20 11.42 3.56
C PRO A 310 -20.06 9.93 3.18
N ILE A 311 -19.36 9.66 2.08
CA ILE A 311 -18.99 8.32 1.66
C ILE A 311 -17.48 8.26 1.54
N GLY A 312 -16.88 7.31 2.24
CA GLY A 312 -15.45 7.06 2.16
C GLY A 312 -15.17 5.75 1.42
N MET A 313 -14.10 5.74 0.62
CA MET A 313 -13.59 4.54 -0.05
C MET A 313 -12.08 4.46 0.14
N GLY A 314 -11.55 3.29 0.46
CA GLY A 314 -10.12 3.08 0.66
C GLY A 314 -9.73 1.63 0.44
N VAL A 315 -8.43 1.35 0.42
CA VAL A 315 -7.90 0.01 0.18
C VAL A 315 -6.78 -0.33 1.16
N SER A 316 -6.66 -1.60 1.54
CA SER A 316 -5.36 -2.20 1.85
C SER A 316 -4.75 -2.74 0.56
N CYS A 317 -3.45 -2.52 0.39
CA CYS A 317 -2.70 -2.95 -0.79
C CYS A 317 -2.10 -4.35 -0.58
N SER A 318 -1.36 -4.88 -1.56
CA SER A 318 -0.63 -6.14 -1.39
C SER A 318 0.35 -6.16 -0.20
N ALA A 319 0.84 -5.00 0.24
CA ALA A 319 1.50 -4.87 1.54
C ALA A 319 0.44 -4.69 2.64
N ASP A 320 -0.33 -5.75 2.93
CA ASP A 320 -1.39 -5.75 3.96
C ASP A 320 -0.80 -5.86 5.37
N ARG A 321 -0.27 -4.74 5.86
CA ARG A 321 0.58 -4.71 7.05
C ARG A 321 -0.12 -4.10 8.25
N ASN A 322 -0.76 -4.95 9.03
CA ASN A 322 -1.36 -4.56 10.30
C ASN A 322 -1.40 -5.72 11.29
N ALA A 323 -1.33 -5.42 12.58
CA ALA A 323 -1.40 -6.39 13.66
C ALA A 323 -2.15 -5.78 14.86
N LYS A 324 -3.09 -6.53 15.41
CA LYS A 324 -3.68 -6.22 16.71
C LYS A 324 -2.70 -6.58 17.82
N ALA A 325 -2.83 -5.89 18.95
CA ALA A 325 -2.16 -6.23 20.19
C ALA A 325 -3.06 -5.92 21.36
N ARG A 326 -2.80 -6.56 22.49
CA ARG A 326 -3.48 -6.29 23.75
C ARG A 326 -2.53 -6.42 24.92
N ILE A 327 -2.72 -5.57 25.92
CA ILE A 327 -2.04 -5.64 27.20
C ILE A 327 -3.11 -5.89 28.26
N ASP A 328 -2.94 -6.95 29.04
CA ASP A 328 -3.79 -7.29 30.17
C ASP A 328 -2.93 -7.75 31.36
N LYS A 329 -3.59 -8.20 32.43
CA LYS A 329 -2.90 -8.69 33.63
C LYS A 329 -1.99 -9.90 33.40
N ASP A 330 -2.18 -10.62 32.30
CA ASP A 330 -1.48 -11.87 32.01
C ASP A 330 -0.28 -11.67 31.07
N GLY A 331 -0.16 -10.48 30.47
CA GLY A 331 1.02 -10.08 29.69
C GLY A 331 0.74 -9.07 28.58
N ILE A 332 1.75 -8.91 27.74
CA ILE A 332 1.70 -8.19 26.48
C ILE A 332 1.55 -9.22 25.36
N TRP A 333 0.55 -9.03 24.51
CA TRP A 333 0.17 -9.97 23.46
C TRP A 333 0.14 -9.27 22.11
N ILE A 334 0.57 -9.97 21.08
CA ILE A 334 0.53 -9.47 19.69
C ILE A 334 -0.12 -10.53 18.79
N GLU A 335 -0.84 -10.09 17.76
CA GLU A 335 -1.42 -10.96 16.75
C GLU A 335 -0.34 -11.87 16.12
N GLN A 336 -0.62 -13.16 16.02
CA GLN A 336 0.25 -14.12 15.36
C GLN A 336 0.11 -13.95 13.84
N LEU A 337 1.20 -13.57 13.18
CA LEU A 337 1.29 -13.51 11.72
C LEU A 337 1.92 -14.78 11.15
N GLU A 338 1.89 -14.93 9.83
CA GLU A 338 2.46 -16.07 9.13
C GLU A 338 3.97 -15.93 8.93
N GLU A 339 4.73 -16.86 9.52
CA GLU A 339 6.19 -16.92 9.39
C GLU A 339 6.67 -17.89 8.29
N ASN A 340 5.79 -18.77 7.77
CA ASN A 340 6.11 -19.70 6.69
C ASN A 340 5.16 -19.56 5.48
N PRO A 341 5.15 -18.41 4.79
CA PRO A 341 4.26 -18.18 3.65
C PRO A 341 4.57 -19.08 2.44
N GLY A 342 5.77 -19.68 2.36
CA GLY A 342 6.15 -20.60 1.29
C GLY A 342 5.25 -21.83 1.18
N LYS A 343 4.57 -22.22 2.27
CA LYS A 343 3.60 -23.32 2.30
C LYS A 343 2.37 -23.09 1.42
N PHE A 344 2.09 -21.84 1.05
CA PHE A 344 0.96 -21.48 0.20
C PHE A 344 1.27 -21.54 -1.31
N ILE A 345 2.53 -21.80 -1.68
CA ILE A 345 2.96 -21.89 -3.07
C ILE A 345 3.00 -23.37 -3.48
N PRO A 346 2.10 -23.84 -4.37
CA PRO A 346 2.14 -25.21 -4.87
C PRO A 346 3.46 -25.49 -5.61
N ASP A 347 3.99 -26.71 -5.50
CA ASP A 347 5.24 -27.10 -6.18
C ASP A 347 5.17 -26.92 -7.69
N GLU A 348 3.99 -27.14 -8.28
CA GLU A 348 3.75 -26.97 -9.71
C GLU A 348 3.87 -25.50 -10.12
N SER A 349 3.39 -24.56 -9.27
CA SER A 349 3.53 -23.12 -9.49
C SER A 349 4.98 -22.64 -9.34
N ARG A 350 5.81 -23.34 -8.56
CA ARG A 350 7.26 -23.06 -8.48
C ARG A 350 8.00 -23.44 -9.76
N LYS A 351 7.51 -24.47 -10.46
CA LYS A 351 8.05 -24.97 -11.73
C LYS A 351 7.38 -24.33 -12.95
N HIS A 352 6.28 -23.61 -12.75
CA HIS A 352 5.48 -23.08 -13.84
C HIS A 352 6.30 -22.06 -14.63
N GLN A 353 6.80 -22.51 -15.77
CA GLN A 353 7.19 -21.62 -16.85
C GLN A 353 5.89 -21.07 -17.42
N ASP A 354 5.66 -19.80 -17.11
CA ASP A 354 4.64 -18.99 -17.73
C ASP A 354 4.64 -19.22 -19.25
N SER A 355 3.53 -19.65 -19.84
CA SER A 355 3.45 -19.96 -21.28
C SER A 355 3.60 -18.72 -22.17
N SER A 356 3.62 -17.53 -21.58
CA SER A 356 3.83 -16.27 -22.29
C SER A 356 5.31 -16.07 -22.68
N LYS A 357 5.54 -15.72 -23.96
CA LYS A 357 6.87 -15.42 -24.49
C LYS A 357 7.43 -14.17 -23.83
N VAL A 358 8.43 -14.33 -22.96
CA VAL A 358 9.17 -13.20 -22.35
C VAL A 358 10.23 -12.71 -23.34
N VAL A 359 10.21 -11.41 -23.63
CA VAL A 359 11.19 -10.77 -24.51
C VAL A 359 12.35 -10.22 -23.69
N ALA A 360 13.57 -10.70 -23.96
CA ALA A 360 14.76 -10.15 -23.33
C ALA A 360 15.14 -8.81 -23.98
N ILE A 361 15.32 -7.76 -23.17
CA ILE A 361 15.75 -6.44 -23.63
C ILE A 361 17.08 -6.08 -22.97
N ASN A 362 18.11 -5.87 -23.79
CA ASN A 362 19.40 -5.36 -23.34
C ASN A 362 19.37 -3.83 -23.29
N LEU A 363 19.50 -3.27 -22.08
CA LEU A 363 19.48 -1.83 -21.80
C LEU A 363 20.86 -1.17 -21.93
N ASN A 364 21.93 -1.95 -22.09
CA ASN A 364 23.30 -1.43 -22.28
C ASN A 364 23.57 -1.15 -23.77
N ARG A 365 22.64 -0.44 -24.40
CA ARG A 365 22.67 -0.02 -25.81
C ARG A 365 22.27 1.45 -25.91
N PRO A 366 22.61 2.15 -27.00
CA PRO A 366 22.10 3.50 -27.24
C PRO A 366 20.56 3.55 -27.12
N ILE A 367 20.01 4.56 -26.44
CA ILE A 367 18.56 4.64 -26.14
C ILE A 367 17.68 4.48 -27.39
N LYS A 368 18.11 5.01 -28.53
CA LYS A 368 17.42 4.89 -29.82
C LYS A 368 17.27 3.44 -30.29
N GLU A 369 18.27 2.59 -30.04
CA GLU A 369 18.21 1.18 -30.38
C GLU A 369 17.25 0.42 -29.47
N ILE A 370 17.19 0.78 -28.18
CA ILE A 370 16.25 0.20 -27.22
C ILE A 370 14.81 0.55 -27.64
N LEU A 371 14.55 1.81 -27.99
CA LEU A 371 13.25 2.26 -28.48
C LEU A 371 12.83 1.52 -29.76
N ALA A 372 13.75 1.36 -30.71
CA ALA A 372 13.50 0.62 -31.95
C ALA A 372 13.20 -0.88 -31.69
N GLU A 373 13.82 -1.48 -30.67
CA GLU A 373 13.48 -2.84 -30.24
C GLU A 373 12.09 -2.91 -29.61
N LEU A 374 11.78 -2.01 -28.66
CA LEU A 374 10.47 -1.96 -27.99
C LEU A 374 9.31 -1.74 -28.98
N SER A 375 9.53 -0.92 -30.02
CA SER A 375 8.51 -0.59 -31.02
C SER A 375 8.01 -1.79 -31.83
N LYS A 376 8.77 -2.91 -31.85
CA LYS A 376 8.38 -4.17 -32.52
C LYS A 376 7.25 -4.91 -31.81
N TYR A 377 6.96 -4.57 -30.55
CA TYR A 377 6.06 -5.32 -29.69
C TYR A 377 4.83 -4.49 -29.30
N PRO A 378 3.65 -5.13 -29.19
CA PRO A 378 2.44 -4.45 -28.73
C PRO A 378 2.45 -4.22 -27.22
N VAL A 379 1.55 -3.35 -26.73
CA VAL A 379 1.18 -3.30 -25.31
C VAL A 379 0.78 -4.69 -24.80
N THR A 380 0.94 -4.93 -23.50
CA THR A 380 0.87 -6.23 -22.78
C THR A 380 2.06 -7.16 -22.95
N THR A 381 3.00 -6.86 -23.85
CA THR A 381 4.20 -7.69 -24.02
C THR A 381 5.05 -7.71 -22.75
N ARG A 382 5.44 -8.91 -22.32
CA ARG A 382 6.31 -9.13 -21.15
C ARG A 382 7.77 -9.03 -21.52
N LEU A 383 8.50 -8.31 -20.69
CA LEU A 383 9.90 -8.00 -20.86
C LEU A 383 10.73 -8.53 -19.69
N ALA A 384 11.94 -8.99 -19.99
CA ALA A 384 13.01 -9.23 -19.04
C ALA A 384 14.15 -8.26 -19.35
N LEU A 385 14.25 -7.20 -18.57
CA LEU A 385 15.20 -6.11 -18.80
C LEU A 385 16.55 -6.43 -18.14
N THR A 386 17.65 -6.25 -18.87
CA THR A 386 19.01 -6.43 -18.34
C THR A 386 19.89 -5.25 -18.71
N GLY A 387 20.56 -4.64 -17.73
CA GLY A 387 21.46 -3.51 -17.90
C GLY A 387 21.19 -2.37 -16.91
N THR A 388 21.65 -1.16 -17.26
CA THR A 388 21.55 0.02 -16.40
C THR A 388 20.16 0.65 -16.40
N LEU A 389 19.66 1.00 -15.21
CA LEU A 389 18.53 1.90 -15.00
C LEU A 389 18.94 3.12 -14.18
N VAL A 390 18.35 4.28 -14.50
CA VAL A 390 18.39 5.46 -13.63
C VAL A 390 17.13 5.48 -12.79
N VAL A 391 17.26 5.68 -11.49
CA VAL A 391 16.14 5.77 -10.57
C VAL A 391 15.91 7.21 -10.17
N ALA A 392 14.71 7.73 -10.38
CA ALA A 392 14.32 9.07 -9.97
C ALA A 392 12.82 9.11 -9.70
N ARG A 393 12.39 9.88 -8.72
CA ARG A 393 10.96 10.03 -8.36
C ARG A 393 10.63 11.48 -7.97
N ASP A 394 9.58 11.69 -7.20
CA ASP A 394 8.91 12.96 -6.93
C ASP A 394 9.87 14.16 -6.76
N ILE A 395 10.75 14.16 -5.74
CA ILE A 395 11.67 15.30 -5.50
C ILE A 395 12.71 15.44 -6.61
N ALA A 396 13.30 14.34 -7.07
CA ALA A 396 14.27 14.37 -8.17
C ALA A 396 13.64 14.92 -9.46
N HIS A 397 12.38 14.59 -9.77
CA HIS A 397 11.65 15.14 -10.92
C HIS A 397 11.39 16.64 -10.74
N ALA A 398 11.01 17.09 -9.54
CA ALA A 398 10.86 18.52 -9.26
C ALA A 398 12.17 19.29 -9.49
N LYS A 399 13.29 18.78 -8.97
CA LYS A 399 14.63 19.39 -9.17
C LYS A 399 15.07 19.40 -10.64
N LEU A 400 14.78 18.33 -11.39
CA LEU A 400 15.08 18.26 -12.82
C LEU A 400 14.23 19.24 -13.64
N ARG A 401 12.98 19.51 -13.23
CA ARG A 401 12.14 20.57 -13.81
C ARG A 401 12.73 21.95 -13.53
N GLU A 402 13.08 22.25 -12.28
CA GLU A 402 13.70 23.54 -11.92
C GLU A 402 15.01 23.76 -12.69
N ARG A 403 15.82 22.71 -12.87
CA ARG A 403 17.04 22.72 -13.69
C ARG A 403 16.74 23.13 -15.14
N LEU A 404 15.67 22.61 -15.74
CA LEU A 404 15.23 23.03 -17.06
C LEU A 404 14.74 24.49 -17.09
N GLU A 405 14.00 24.92 -16.08
CA GLU A 405 13.51 26.30 -15.95
C GLU A 405 14.66 27.31 -15.81
N ARG A 406 15.79 26.91 -15.19
CA ARG A 406 17.04 27.69 -15.13
C ARG A 406 17.89 27.61 -16.41
N GLY A 407 17.49 26.85 -17.42
CA GLY A 407 18.23 26.70 -18.67
C GLY A 407 19.44 25.76 -18.60
N GLU A 408 19.58 24.97 -17.53
CA GLU A 408 20.74 24.08 -17.29
C GLU A 408 20.63 22.72 -18.01
N GLY A 409 19.52 22.49 -18.73
CA GLY A 409 19.25 21.26 -19.48
C GLY A 409 19.01 20.02 -18.60
N LEU A 410 18.63 18.90 -19.23
CA LEU A 410 18.56 17.61 -18.53
C LEU A 410 19.96 16.95 -18.44
N PRO A 411 20.29 16.29 -17.31
CA PRO A 411 21.51 15.51 -17.18
C PRO A 411 21.59 14.35 -18.17
N GLU A 412 22.80 13.97 -18.58
CA GLU A 412 23.01 12.88 -19.54
C GLU A 412 22.53 11.52 -19.05
N TYR A 413 22.65 11.24 -17.74
CA TYR A 413 22.12 10.00 -17.16
C TYR A 413 20.61 9.85 -17.41
N PHE A 414 19.88 10.96 -17.46
CA PHE A 414 18.42 10.98 -17.59
C PHE A 414 17.94 10.88 -19.05
N LYS A 415 18.84 11.13 -20.00
CA LYS A 415 18.61 10.98 -21.45
C LYS A 415 19.02 9.59 -21.97
N ASN A 416 20.10 9.05 -21.42
CA ASN A 416 20.76 7.88 -21.99
C ASN A 416 20.30 6.54 -21.39
N HIS A 417 19.47 6.56 -20.34
CA HIS A 417 18.98 5.35 -19.66
C HIS A 417 17.47 5.41 -19.43
N PRO A 418 16.78 4.25 -19.36
CA PRO A 418 15.41 4.20 -18.86
C PRO A 418 15.32 4.71 -17.42
N VAL A 419 14.22 5.40 -17.12
CA VAL A 419 13.97 6.01 -15.81
C VAL A 419 13.00 5.16 -15.00
N TYR A 420 13.50 4.53 -13.94
CA TYR A 420 12.73 3.75 -12.98
C TYR A 420 12.24 4.62 -11.83
N TYR A 421 10.93 4.73 -11.66
CA TYR A 421 10.36 5.48 -10.55
C TYR A 421 10.32 4.58 -9.32
N ALA A 422 11.27 4.76 -8.41
CA ALA A 422 11.34 4.02 -7.15
C ALA A 422 12.12 4.78 -6.08
N GLY A 423 12.05 4.29 -4.85
CA GLY A 423 12.91 4.74 -3.74
C GLY A 423 13.23 3.54 -2.84
N PRO A 424 14.51 3.17 -2.66
CA PRO A 424 14.89 1.92 -2.02
C PRO A 424 14.67 1.96 -0.50
N ALA A 425 14.46 0.80 0.11
CA ALA A 425 14.68 0.61 1.55
C ALA A 425 16.18 0.52 1.85
N LYS A 426 16.57 0.55 3.14
CA LYS A 426 17.98 0.40 3.53
C LYS A 426 18.55 -0.93 3.02
N THR A 427 19.80 -0.90 2.55
CA THR A 427 20.50 -2.09 2.06
C THR A 427 21.01 -2.93 3.23
N PRO A 428 20.62 -4.20 3.34
CA PRO A 428 21.19 -5.12 4.32
C PRO A 428 22.70 -5.34 4.09
N VAL A 429 23.45 -5.55 5.17
CA VAL A 429 24.89 -5.85 5.08
C VAL A 429 25.10 -7.12 4.24
N GLY A 430 26.01 -7.04 3.26
CA GLY A 430 26.34 -8.16 2.38
C GLY A 430 25.35 -8.40 1.24
N MET A 431 24.31 -7.58 1.08
CA MET A 431 23.37 -7.64 -0.04
C MET A 431 23.59 -6.51 -1.05
N PRO A 432 23.31 -6.71 -2.35
CA PRO A 432 23.48 -5.68 -3.36
C PRO A 432 22.45 -4.54 -3.26
N SER A 433 21.30 -4.79 -2.63
CA SER A 433 20.17 -3.86 -2.57
C SER A 433 19.26 -4.17 -1.38
N GLY A 434 18.63 -3.15 -0.81
CA GLY A 434 17.42 -3.31 0.01
C GLY A 434 16.19 -3.53 -0.86
N SER A 435 15.02 -3.77 -0.25
CA SER A 435 13.77 -3.92 -1.01
C SER A 435 13.53 -2.71 -1.90
N PHE A 436 13.25 -2.91 -3.19
CA PHE A 436 13.32 -1.83 -4.18
C PHE A 436 12.29 -1.95 -5.32
N GLY A 437 11.01 -2.06 -4.96
CA GLY A 437 9.89 -2.07 -5.91
C GLY A 437 9.53 -0.68 -6.47
N PRO A 438 8.65 -0.63 -7.49
CA PRO A 438 8.27 0.61 -8.17
C PRO A 438 7.36 1.50 -7.32
N THR A 439 7.36 2.80 -7.60
CA THR A 439 6.37 3.77 -7.10
C THR A 439 5.29 4.08 -8.15
N THR A 440 4.22 4.76 -7.73
CA THR A 440 3.06 5.08 -8.57
C THR A 440 3.46 6.03 -9.70
N ALA A 441 3.28 5.60 -10.94
CA ALA A 441 3.67 6.34 -12.14
C ALA A 441 2.91 7.67 -12.31
N GLY A 442 1.61 7.64 -12.02
CA GLY A 442 0.69 8.78 -12.20
C GLY A 442 1.14 10.10 -11.54
N ARG A 443 1.96 10.04 -10.49
CA ARG A 443 2.45 11.26 -9.80
C ARG A 443 3.50 12.02 -10.61
N MET A 444 4.15 11.36 -11.57
CA MET A 444 5.16 11.95 -12.44
C MET A 444 4.58 12.37 -13.81
N ASP A 445 3.27 12.19 -14.06
CA ASP A 445 2.64 12.44 -15.36
C ASP A 445 2.88 13.87 -15.88
N GLY A 446 2.75 14.88 -14.99
CA GLY A 446 2.96 16.29 -15.34
C GLY A 446 4.38 16.66 -15.79
N TYR A 447 5.36 15.76 -15.65
CA TYR A 447 6.74 15.99 -16.10
C TYR A 447 7.06 15.35 -17.45
N VAL A 448 6.25 14.38 -17.91
CA VAL A 448 6.62 13.49 -19.02
C VAL A 448 6.82 14.27 -20.32
N GLU A 449 5.86 15.09 -20.73
CA GLU A 449 5.95 15.84 -21.99
C GLU A 449 7.16 16.79 -21.97
N LEU A 450 7.34 17.51 -20.87
CA LEU A 450 8.46 18.42 -20.68
C LEU A 450 9.80 17.69 -20.83
N PHE A 451 9.95 16.53 -20.19
CA PHE A 451 11.21 15.79 -20.22
C PHE A 451 11.47 15.14 -21.57
N GLN A 452 10.46 14.54 -22.20
CA GLN A 452 10.59 13.91 -23.52
C GLN A 452 10.90 14.94 -24.61
N LYS A 453 10.28 16.13 -24.56
CA LYS A 453 10.62 17.26 -25.43
C LYS A 453 12.10 17.65 -25.33
N ASN A 454 12.72 17.46 -24.16
CA ASN A 454 14.12 17.74 -23.89
C ASN A 454 15.03 16.49 -23.99
N GLY A 455 14.54 15.40 -24.60
CA GLY A 455 15.29 14.18 -24.89
C GLY A 455 15.51 13.24 -23.71
N GLY A 456 14.85 13.46 -22.56
CA GLY A 456 14.92 12.60 -21.38
C GLY A 456 13.65 11.79 -21.13
N SER A 457 13.72 10.80 -20.24
CA SER A 457 12.55 10.02 -19.81
C SER A 457 11.76 9.38 -20.98
N LEU A 458 12.46 8.96 -22.04
CA LEU A 458 11.85 8.30 -23.20
C LEU A 458 11.35 6.89 -22.88
N ILE A 459 12.00 6.19 -21.96
CA ILE A 459 11.53 4.90 -21.44
C ILE A 459 11.34 5.04 -19.94
N MET A 460 10.11 4.84 -19.47
CA MET A 460 9.72 5.01 -18.07
C MET A 460 9.33 3.67 -17.48
N ILE A 461 9.78 3.35 -16.27
CA ILE A 461 9.46 2.09 -15.59
C ILE A 461 8.88 2.40 -14.22
N ALA A 462 7.67 1.94 -13.93
CA ALA A 462 6.97 2.22 -12.67
C ALA A 462 5.78 1.26 -12.49
N LYS A 463 4.83 1.57 -11.60
CA LYS A 463 3.57 0.82 -11.48
C LYS A 463 2.34 1.72 -11.56
N GLY A 464 1.21 1.13 -11.93
CA GLY A 464 -0.09 1.80 -11.99
C GLY A 464 -0.43 2.37 -13.36
N ASN A 465 -1.72 2.51 -13.63
CA ASN A 465 -2.24 3.22 -14.79
C ASN A 465 -1.89 4.71 -14.77
N ARG A 466 -1.82 5.34 -15.95
CA ARG A 466 -1.42 6.74 -16.15
C ARG A 466 -2.50 7.52 -16.89
N THR A 467 -2.37 8.84 -16.91
CA THR A 467 -3.29 9.75 -17.61
C THR A 467 -3.03 9.77 -19.13
N GLN A 468 -4.04 10.19 -19.91
CA GLN A 468 -3.96 10.34 -21.37
C GLN A 468 -2.75 11.19 -21.83
N MET A 469 -2.36 12.19 -21.05
CA MET A 469 -1.20 13.06 -21.34
C MET A 469 0.08 12.25 -21.59
N VAL A 470 0.28 11.17 -20.85
CA VAL A 470 1.47 10.31 -21.01
C VAL A 470 1.39 9.52 -22.31
N THR A 471 0.22 9.01 -22.66
CA THR A 471 -0.04 8.30 -23.91
C THR A 471 0.20 9.21 -25.12
N ASP A 472 -0.31 10.43 -25.07
CA ASP A 472 -0.12 11.42 -26.13
C ASP A 472 1.36 11.83 -26.25
N SER A 473 2.05 12.00 -25.12
CA SER A 473 3.48 12.32 -25.11
C SER A 473 4.32 11.19 -25.69
N CYS A 474 4.05 9.93 -25.30
CA CYS A 474 4.76 8.76 -25.82
C CYS A 474 4.58 8.65 -27.35
N LYS A 475 3.36 8.86 -27.85
CA LYS A 475 3.09 8.91 -29.30
C LYS A 475 3.86 10.03 -30.00
N LYS A 476 3.90 11.21 -29.40
CA LYS A 476 4.52 12.41 -29.99
C LYS A 476 6.05 12.33 -30.05
N TYR A 477 6.68 11.75 -29.02
CA TYR A 477 8.13 11.74 -28.86
C TYR A 477 8.77 10.35 -29.04
N GLY A 478 7.98 9.33 -29.38
CA GLY A 478 8.46 7.96 -29.54
C GLY A 478 8.88 7.30 -28.23
N GLY A 479 8.15 7.58 -27.14
CA GLY A 479 8.43 7.07 -25.79
C GLY A 479 7.65 5.81 -25.44
N PHE A 480 8.00 5.19 -24.31
CA PHE A 480 7.34 4.00 -23.76
C PHE A 480 7.14 4.12 -22.25
N TYR A 481 6.02 3.57 -21.77
CA TYR A 481 5.83 3.28 -20.35
C TYR A 481 5.79 1.76 -20.14
N LEU A 482 6.70 1.29 -19.28
CA LEU A 482 6.81 -0.09 -18.86
C LEU A 482 6.29 -0.25 -17.42
N GLY A 483 5.33 -1.15 -17.24
CA GLY A 483 4.80 -1.52 -15.93
C GLY A 483 5.62 -2.62 -15.27
N SER A 484 6.22 -2.34 -14.13
CA SER A 484 6.72 -3.37 -13.21
C SER A 484 5.59 -3.82 -12.29
N ILE A 485 5.65 -5.08 -11.82
CA ILE A 485 4.74 -5.55 -10.77
C ILE A 485 5.00 -4.70 -9.51
N GLY A 486 3.96 -4.03 -9.02
CA GLY A 486 4.01 -3.24 -7.79
C GLY A 486 3.74 -4.12 -6.57
N GLY A 487 4.58 -4.03 -5.54
CA GLY A 487 4.46 -4.87 -4.34
C GLY A 487 5.67 -5.76 -4.06
N PRO A 488 6.11 -6.64 -4.99
CA PRO A 488 7.11 -7.67 -4.70
C PRO A 488 8.55 -7.11 -4.68
N ALA A 489 8.85 -6.23 -3.72
CA ALA A 489 10.08 -5.47 -3.65
C ALA A 489 11.28 -6.26 -3.14
N ALA A 490 11.07 -7.20 -2.21
CA ALA A 490 12.12 -8.02 -1.62
C ALA A 490 12.68 -9.01 -2.65
N ILE A 491 11.81 -9.69 -3.40
CA ILE A 491 12.25 -10.62 -4.44
C ILE A 491 12.94 -9.90 -5.60
N LEU A 492 12.48 -8.71 -6.00
CA LEU A 492 13.19 -7.88 -7.00
C LEU A 492 14.61 -7.53 -6.53
N ALA A 493 14.76 -7.14 -5.27
CA ALA A 493 16.07 -6.83 -4.69
C ALA A 493 16.99 -8.06 -4.65
N GLN A 494 16.46 -9.23 -4.30
CA GLN A 494 17.23 -10.46 -4.22
C GLN A 494 17.62 -11.01 -5.60
N GLU A 495 16.69 -11.06 -6.54
CA GLU A 495 16.86 -11.79 -7.80
C GLU A 495 17.34 -10.90 -8.94
N ASN A 496 16.93 -9.62 -8.97
CA ASN A 496 17.08 -8.79 -10.17
C ASN A 496 18.08 -7.64 -10.02
N ILE A 497 18.21 -7.04 -8.84
CA ILE A 497 19.06 -5.86 -8.64
C ILE A 497 20.45 -6.29 -8.16
N LYS A 498 21.49 -5.95 -8.93
CA LYS A 498 22.86 -6.42 -8.70
C LYS A 498 23.81 -5.36 -8.18
N LYS A 499 23.47 -4.09 -8.38
CA LYS A 499 24.28 -2.95 -7.92
C LYS A 499 23.38 -1.73 -7.73
N VAL A 500 23.66 -0.92 -6.71
CA VAL A 500 22.96 0.33 -6.41
C VAL A 500 23.99 1.40 -6.06
N GLU A 501 23.93 2.55 -6.74
CA GLU A 501 24.80 3.70 -6.49
C GLU A 501 23.98 4.99 -6.48
N VAL A 502 24.22 5.88 -5.52
CA VAL A 502 23.69 7.25 -5.57
C VAL A 502 24.53 8.04 -6.56
N ILE A 503 23.89 8.71 -7.52
CA ILE A 503 24.59 9.49 -8.56
C ILE A 503 24.26 10.97 -8.55
N ASP A 504 23.15 11.38 -7.93
CA ASP A 504 22.77 12.79 -7.81
C ASP A 504 21.85 13.01 -6.61
N TYR A 505 21.82 14.24 -6.08
CA TYR A 505 21.00 14.67 -4.93
C TYR A 505 21.05 13.75 -3.69
N PRO A 506 22.24 13.38 -3.17
CA PRO A 506 22.37 12.45 -2.04
C PRO A 506 21.67 12.93 -0.77
N GLU A 507 21.49 14.24 -0.61
CA GLU A 507 20.80 14.83 0.53
C GLU A 507 19.30 14.50 0.59
N GLN A 508 18.71 13.98 -0.49
CA GLN A 508 17.30 13.57 -0.56
C GLN A 508 17.05 12.15 -0.04
N GLY A 509 18.09 11.46 0.46
CA GLY A 509 17.96 10.11 1.01
C GLY A 509 17.35 9.14 0.00
N MET A 510 16.21 8.52 0.34
CA MET A 510 15.54 7.56 -0.55
C MET A 510 14.99 8.17 -1.85
N GLU A 511 14.89 9.50 -1.95
CA GLU A 511 14.46 10.23 -3.15
C GLU A 511 15.62 10.78 -4.00
N ALA A 512 16.87 10.44 -3.65
CA ALA A 512 18.03 10.75 -4.47
C ALA A 512 17.92 10.12 -5.88
N VAL A 513 18.77 10.54 -6.81
CA VAL A 513 18.91 9.84 -8.09
C VAL A 513 19.88 8.69 -7.92
N TRP A 514 19.46 7.50 -8.34
CA TRP A 514 20.27 6.29 -8.26
C TRP A 514 20.61 5.78 -9.65
N LYS A 515 21.72 5.06 -9.75
CA LYS A 515 22.04 4.18 -10.87
C LYS A 515 22.02 2.75 -10.35
N ILE A 516 21.27 1.89 -11.04
CA ILE A 516 21.19 0.47 -10.69
C ILE A 516 21.52 -0.40 -11.89
N GLU A 517 22.16 -1.54 -11.62
CA GLU A 517 22.36 -2.61 -12.60
C GLU A 517 21.36 -3.72 -12.33
N VAL A 518 20.56 -4.08 -13.33
CA VAL A 518 19.52 -5.10 -13.22
C VAL A 518 19.74 -6.26 -14.18
N VAL A 519 19.26 -7.44 -13.79
CA VAL A 519 19.26 -8.65 -14.60
C VAL A 519 17.87 -9.27 -14.58
N ASN A 520 17.33 -9.59 -15.76
CA ASN A 520 16.01 -10.20 -15.95
C ASN A 520 14.88 -9.46 -15.21
N PHE A 521 14.96 -8.14 -15.10
CA PHE A 521 13.98 -7.33 -14.39
C PHE A 521 12.62 -7.39 -15.09
N PRO A 522 11.54 -7.81 -14.42
CA PRO A 522 10.25 -8.03 -15.06
C PRO A 522 9.52 -6.71 -15.33
N ALA A 523 9.04 -6.53 -16.56
CA ALA A 523 8.17 -5.41 -16.91
C ALA A 523 7.17 -5.79 -18.03
N PHE A 524 6.15 -4.96 -18.23
CA PHE A 524 5.16 -5.08 -19.29
C PHE A 524 5.12 -3.79 -20.09
N ILE A 525 4.99 -3.84 -21.43
CA ILE A 525 4.70 -2.63 -22.21
C ILE A 525 3.26 -2.20 -21.90
N LEU A 526 3.07 -1.03 -21.28
CA LEU A 526 1.74 -0.53 -20.94
C LEU A 526 1.29 0.63 -21.82
N VAL A 527 2.23 1.50 -22.21
CA VAL A 527 2.01 2.52 -23.23
C VAL A 527 3.12 2.41 -24.26
N ASP A 528 2.75 2.40 -25.53
CA ASP A 528 3.68 2.35 -26.65
C ASP A 528 3.90 3.71 -27.33
N ASP A 529 4.82 3.72 -28.29
CA ASP A 529 5.17 4.87 -29.14
C ASP A 529 4.12 5.19 -30.21
N LYS A 530 2.99 4.48 -30.22
CA LYS A 530 1.91 4.63 -31.21
C LYS A 530 0.65 5.24 -30.58
N GLY A 531 0.67 5.47 -29.26
CA GLY A 531 -0.43 6.02 -28.48
C GLY A 531 -1.45 4.97 -28.06
N VAL A 532 -1.04 3.70 -27.94
CA VAL A 532 -1.86 2.64 -27.38
C VAL A 532 -1.58 2.52 -25.89
N ASP A 533 -2.64 2.57 -25.06
CA ASP A 533 -2.58 2.30 -23.62
C ASP A 533 -3.34 1.02 -23.30
N PHE A 534 -2.67 0.10 -22.61
CA PHE A 534 -3.26 -1.14 -22.11
C PHE A 534 -4.55 -0.90 -21.32
N PHE A 535 -4.56 0.06 -20.40
CA PHE A 535 -5.68 0.25 -19.47
C PHE A 535 -6.91 0.87 -20.14
N GLN A 536 -6.74 1.61 -21.24
CA GLN A 536 -7.86 2.14 -22.02
C GLN A 536 -8.64 1.06 -22.76
N ASN A 537 -7.97 -0.02 -23.13
CA ASN A 537 -8.56 -1.12 -23.89
C ASN A 537 -9.26 -2.18 -23.00
N LEU A 538 -9.37 -1.94 -21.68
CA LEU A 538 -10.07 -2.85 -20.78
C LEU A 538 -11.59 -2.82 -20.99
N PRO A 539 -12.32 -3.93 -20.79
CA PRO A 539 -13.77 -4.01 -21.06
C PRO A 539 -14.61 -2.94 -20.34
N ALA A 540 -14.19 -2.54 -19.14
CA ALA A 540 -14.89 -1.53 -18.34
C ALA A 540 -14.39 -0.09 -18.57
N GLY A 541 -13.38 0.10 -19.44
CA GLY A 541 -12.59 1.31 -19.61
C GLY A 541 -11.73 1.65 -18.39
N CYS A 542 -10.71 2.50 -18.56
CA CYS A 542 -9.98 3.09 -17.43
C CYS A 542 -10.50 4.51 -17.13
N GLY A 543 -11.13 4.70 -15.97
CA GLY A 543 -11.72 5.99 -15.59
C GLY A 543 -10.74 7.15 -15.33
N ILE A 544 -9.43 6.86 -15.19
CA ILE A 544 -8.36 7.87 -15.10
C ILE A 544 -7.66 8.08 -16.46
N CYS A 545 -7.73 7.08 -17.33
CA CYS A 545 -6.99 7.06 -18.59
C CYS A 545 -7.82 7.63 -19.74
N ALA A 546 -9.15 7.76 -19.58
CA ALA A 546 -10.03 8.44 -20.52
C ALA A 546 -9.98 9.97 -20.31
N PRO A 547 -10.17 10.78 -21.37
CA PRO A 547 -10.13 12.24 -21.32
C PRO A 547 -11.19 12.88 -20.41
#